data_AF-A0A3N6WN98-F1
#
_entry.id   AF-A0A3N6WN98-F1
#
_cell.length_a   1.000
_cell.length_b   1.000
_cell.length_c   1.000
_cell.angle_alpha   90.00
_cell.angle_beta   90.00
_cell.angle_gamma   90.00
#
_symmetry.space_group_name_H-M   'P 1'
#
loop_
_entity.id
_entity.type
_entity.pdbx_description
1 polymer ?
#
loop_
_entity_poly.entity_id
_entity_poly.type
_entity_poly.pdbx_seq_one_letter_code
_entity_poly.pdbx_strand_id
1 'polypeptide(L)'
;MSTTQPGRRRRLDASVAPVYERPTRGPRFESRRTARTFEILTGLGWLLGTLGSATSVVAIGSPAWLWRPSAALLLVVSAMMLTHRVGGHMRVWVTLTALLAGSALLTDLNLLLVTAAGASAVLAAVNAVMFTLPAASTRASLREYGISLLLTVSGAMGVAAWNAPAQIQIFSGLTLAASVAVGLAIMSSLGAGLHGLTRQHLWILVGVAVVAVLLFVYGGIVRLYGSPGLKELLDDSIIWLRQHIGGVPRPFEVLIGFPAIIFGTSLRSRYREGWWVCVFAVLGTAVITTSLIDPGAYPSYFALSTLYSAVLGVPIGLLLRRVFMSQRSARAARAVAPPSRVEPGRFSPLK
;
A
#
# COMPACT_ATOMS: atom_id res chain seq x y z
N MET A 1 -17.17 47.97 -40.28
CA MET A 1 -17.31 46.54 -40.65
C MET A 1 -15.96 45.87 -40.47
N SER A 2 -15.72 45.23 -39.33
CA SER A 2 -14.49 44.50 -39.05
C SER A 2 -14.68 43.02 -39.39
N THR A 3 -13.86 42.53 -40.31
CA THR A 3 -13.82 41.13 -40.74
C THR A 3 -13.26 40.25 -39.63
N THR A 4 -14.13 39.51 -38.94
CA THR A 4 -13.77 38.46 -38.01
C THR A 4 -13.19 37.27 -38.79
N GLN A 5 -11.89 37.03 -38.65
CA GLN A 5 -11.24 35.80 -39.12
C GLN A 5 -11.82 34.57 -38.41
N PRO A 6 -12.12 33.48 -39.13
CA PRO A 6 -12.70 32.29 -38.54
C PRO A 6 -11.68 31.50 -37.73
N GLY A 7 -11.96 31.35 -36.43
CA GLY A 7 -11.76 30.10 -35.69
C GLY A 7 -10.41 29.41 -35.82
N ARG A 8 -9.29 30.11 -35.59
CA ARG A 8 -8.02 29.44 -35.26
C ARG A 8 -8.22 28.79 -33.88
N ARG A 9 -8.57 27.50 -33.88
CA ARG A 9 -8.70 26.66 -32.67
C ARG A 9 -7.51 26.96 -31.76
N ARG A 10 -7.81 27.67 -30.67
CA ARG A 10 -6.87 28.01 -29.60
C ARG A 10 -6.16 26.72 -29.23
N ARG A 11 -4.85 26.63 -29.50
CA ARG A 11 -4.01 25.60 -28.91
C ARG A 11 -4.29 25.70 -27.40
N LEU A 12 -4.94 24.69 -26.84
CA LEU A 12 -4.91 24.51 -25.39
C LEU A 12 -3.45 24.23 -25.09
N ASP A 13 -2.74 25.25 -24.62
CA ASP A 13 -1.36 25.14 -24.15
C ASP A 13 -1.32 24.09 -23.05
N ALA A 14 -1.03 22.85 -23.45
CA ALA A 14 -0.88 21.69 -22.57
C ALA A 14 0.37 21.81 -21.67
N SER A 15 1.09 22.94 -21.73
CA SER A 15 2.24 23.27 -20.89
C SER A 15 1.85 23.78 -19.50
N VAL A 16 0.59 24.21 -19.30
CA VAL A 16 0.11 24.69 -18.01
C VAL A 16 -0.66 23.57 -17.32
N ALA A 17 -0.07 22.98 -16.28
CA ALA A 17 -0.79 22.04 -15.43
C ALA A 17 -2.09 22.71 -14.94
N PRO A 18 -3.25 22.03 -15.02
CA PRO A 18 -4.52 22.60 -14.57
C PRO A 18 -4.39 23.14 -13.14
N VAL A 19 -5.03 24.29 -12.86
CA VAL A 19 -4.88 25.08 -11.62
C VAL A 19 -5.05 24.25 -10.33
N TYR A 20 -5.78 23.13 -10.39
CA TYR A 20 -6.02 22.20 -9.28
C TYR A 20 -4.96 21.10 -9.08
N GLU A 21 -3.89 21.07 -9.89
CA GLU A 21 -2.76 20.12 -9.78
C GLU A 21 -1.53 20.72 -9.06
N ARG A 22 -1.56 22.00 -8.68
CA ARG A 22 -0.48 22.58 -7.89
C ARG A 22 -0.48 21.97 -6.48
N PRO A 23 0.69 21.59 -5.93
CA PRO A 23 0.83 21.39 -4.51
C PRO A 23 0.22 22.59 -3.79
N THR A 24 -0.78 22.32 -2.98
CA THR A 24 -1.48 23.28 -2.12
C THR A 24 -0.60 23.78 -0.97
N ARG A 25 0.48 23.06 -0.65
CA ARG A 25 1.50 23.44 0.31
C ARG A 25 2.84 23.55 -0.41
N GLY A 26 3.55 24.64 -0.16
CA GLY A 26 4.89 24.86 -0.69
C GLY A 26 5.88 23.78 -0.21
N PRO A 27 7.07 23.70 -0.84
CA PRO A 27 8.12 22.79 -0.40
C PRO A 27 8.45 23.06 1.07
N ARG A 28 8.38 22.01 1.91
CA ARG A 28 8.64 22.12 3.36
C ARG A 28 10.07 22.53 3.69
N PHE A 29 10.98 22.15 2.82
CA PHE A 29 12.39 22.47 2.93
C PHE A 29 12.70 23.49 1.84
N GLU A 30 13.09 24.69 2.25
CA GLU A 30 13.50 25.75 1.34
C GLU A 30 14.85 25.42 0.67
N SER A 31 15.73 24.70 1.39
CA SER A 31 17.03 24.28 0.89
C SER A 31 17.00 22.88 0.27
N ARG A 32 17.57 22.77 -0.94
CA ARG A 32 17.77 21.49 -1.64
C ARG A 32 18.68 20.53 -0.86
N ARG A 33 19.63 21.07 -0.07
CA ARG A 33 20.52 20.24 0.76
C ARG A 33 19.74 19.57 1.88
N THR A 34 18.91 20.32 2.60
CA THR A 34 18.08 19.76 3.69
C THR A 34 17.09 18.71 3.18
N ALA A 35 16.49 18.93 2.01
CA ALA A 35 15.62 17.93 1.39
C ALA A 35 16.38 16.63 1.09
N ARG A 36 17.58 16.73 0.46
CA ARG A 36 18.39 15.55 0.13
C ARG A 36 18.90 14.81 1.38
N THR A 37 19.30 15.54 2.42
CA THR A 37 19.71 14.92 3.69
C THR A 37 18.54 14.19 4.34
N PHE A 38 17.35 14.78 4.33
CA PHE A 38 16.13 14.13 4.81
C PHE A 38 15.83 12.83 4.04
N GLU A 39 15.91 12.85 2.70
CA GLU A 39 15.73 11.66 1.87
C GLU A 39 16.70 10.55 2.22
N ILE A 40 17.99 10.89 2.33
CA ILE A 40 19.05 9.93 2.66
C ILE A 40 18.85 9.36 4.06
N LEU A 41 18.61 10.21 5.07
CA LEU A 41 18.42 9.76 6.45
C LEU A 41 17.17 8.88 6.60
N THR A 42 16.08 9.23 5.92
CA THR A 42 14.85 8.44 5.92
C THR A 42 15.08 7.09 5.25
N GLY A 43 15.77 7.07 4.11
CA GLY A 43 16.12 5.84 3.40
C GLY A 43 17.07 4.94 4.20
N LEU A 44 18.09 5.51 4.84
CA LEU A 44 19.01 4.78 5.71
C LEU A 44 18.31 4.27 6.97
N GLY A 45 17.46 5.08 7.61
CA GLY A 45 16.68 4.67 8.77
C GLY A 45 15.72 3.52 8.43
N TRP A 46 15.08 3.58 7.26
CA TRP A 46 14.24 2.48 6.77
C TRP A 46 15.07 1.22 6.53
N LEU A 47 16.22 1.33 5.86
CA LEU A 47 17.10 0.19 5.58
C LEU A 47 17.61 -0.46 6.88
N LEU A 48 18.16 0.33 7.79
CA LEU A 48 18.71 -0.15 9.06
C LEU A 48 17.63 -0.78 9.93
N GLY A 49 16.46 -0.13 10.04
CA GLY A 49 15.33 -0.68 10.76
C GLY A 49 14.84 -1.99 10.15
N THR A 50 14.77 -2.07 8.81
CA THR A 50 14.37 -3.30 8.10
C THR A 50 15.35 -4.43 8.34
N LEU A 51 16.66 -4.17 8.20
CA LEU A 51 17.69 -5.18 8.42
C LEU A 51 17.71 -5.67 9.86
N GLY A 52 17.61 -4.75 10.83
CA GLY A 52 17.57 -5.10 12.25
C GLY A 52 16.29 -5.84 12.66
N SER A 53 15.15 -5.50 12.08
CA SER A 53 13.90 -6.27 12.29
C SER A 53 13.91 -7.61 11.56
N ALA A 54 14.58 -7.72 10.41
CA ALA A 54 14.71 -8.98 9.69
C ALA A 54 15.46 -10.05 10.51
N THR A 55 16.35 -9.65 11.42
CA THR A 55 17.06 -10.60 12.29
C THR A 55 16.18 -11.23 13.37
N SER A 56 14.98 -10.71 13.63
CA SER A 56 13.99 -11.40 14.47
C SER A 56 13.24 -12.51 13.73
N VAL A 57 13.27 -12.47 12.40
CA VAL A 57 12.55 -13.40 11.51
C VAL A 57 13.50 -14.45 10.95
N VAL A 58 14.72 -14.05 10.60
CA VAL A 58 15.76 -14.95 10.08
C VAL A 58 16.73 -15.28 11.21
N ALA A 59 16.92 -16.57 11.48
CA ALA A 59 17.79 -17.06 12.54
C ALA A 59 19.28 -16.86 12.21
N ILE A 60 19.78 -15.63 12.37
CA ILE A 60 21.17 -15.23 12.12
C ILE A 60 21.97 -15.12 13.45
N GLY A 61 21.35 -15.48 14.59
CA GLY A 61 22.01 -15.41 15.90
C GLY A 61 22.21 -13.98 16.43
N SER A 62 21.42 -13.02 15.95
CA SER A 62 21.50 -11.63 16.42
C SER A 62 21.06 -11.48 17.88
N PRO A 63 21.61 -10.52 18.64
CA PRO A 63 21.16 -10.23 19.99
C PRO A 63 19.69 -9.79 20.04
N ALA A 64 18.91 -10.33 20.99
CA ALA A 64 17.48 -10.03 21.13
C ALA A 64 17.17 -8.57 21.45
N TRP A 65 18.11 -7.84 22.08
CA TRP A 65 17.95 -6.42 22.38
C TRP A 65 17.88 -5.54 21.11
N LEU A 66 18.28 -6.05 19.95
CA LEU A 66 18.26 -5.31 18.68
C LEU A 66 16.85 -5.24 18.06
N TRP A 67 15.99 -6.21 18.32
CA TRP A 67 14.74 -6.40 17.58
C TRP A 67 13.75 -5.24 17.79
N ARG A 68 13.42 -4.94 19.06
CA ARG A 68 12.44 -3.89 19.39
C ARG A 68 12.94 -2.47 19.01
N PRO A 69 14.21 -2.08 19.25
CA PRO A 69 14.71 -0.79 18.78
C PRO A 69 14.68 -0.64 17.25
N SER A 70 14.92 -1.73 16.51
CA SER A 70 14.82 -1.71 15.04
C SER A 70 13.38 -1.51 14.57
N ALA A 71 12.43 -2.17 15.26
CA ALA A 71 10.99 -1.99 15.02
C ALA A 71 10.53 -0.56 15.35
N ALA A 72 11.02 0.02 16.45
CA ALA A 72 10.78 1.41 16.84
C ALA A 72 11.29 2.40 15.79
N LEU A 73 12.50 2.17 15.26
CA LEU A 73 13.06 2.98 14.18
C LEU A 73 12.17 2.91 12.93
N LEU A 74 11.75 1.70 12.52
CA LEU A 74 10.83 1.53 11.38
C LEU A 74 9.49 2.22 11.58
N LEU A 75 8.93 2.18 12.80
CA LEU A 75 7.68 2.85 13.13
C LEU A 75 7.80 4.37 12.94
N VAL A 76 8.85 4.97 13.51
CA VAL A 76 9.11 6.42 13.40
C VAL A 76 9.39 6.83 11.95
N VAL A 77 10.22 6.06 11.24
CA VAL A 77 10.56 6.32 9.83
C VAL A 77 9.33 6.18 8.92
N SER A 78 8.48 5.17 9.15
CA SER A 78 7.24 4.99 8.38
C SER A 78 6.27 6.15 8.60
N ALA A 79 6.17 6.65 9.84
CA ALA A 79 5.39 7.85 10.15
C ALA A 79 5.96 9.08 9.45
N MET A 80 7.29 9.24 9.44
CA MET A 80 7.98 10.34 8.76
C MET A 80 7.75 10.30 7.24
N MET A 81 7.93 9.14 6.61
CA MET A 81 7.68 8.93 5.18
C MET A 81 6.24 9.27 4.80
N LEU A 82 5.27 8.71 5.53
CA LEU A 82 3.86 8.89 5.22
C LEU A 82 3.41 10.34 5.42
N THR A 83 3.78 10.95 6.54
CA THR A 83 3.38 12.34 6.86
C THR A 83 4.06 13.35 5.95
N HIS A 84 5.28 13.07 5.50
CA HIS A 84 5.94 13.84 4.45
C HIS A 84 5.21 13.71 3.12
N ARG A 85 4.90 12.48 2.70
CA ARG A 85 4.25 12.19 1.42
C ARG A 85 2.84 12.77 1.32
N VAL A 86 2.05 12.67 2.38
CA VAL A 86 0.65 13.14 2.40
C VAL A 86 0.55 14.66 2.58
N GLY A 87 1.60 15.30 3.09
CA GLY A 87 1.57 16.72 3.42
C GLY A 87 0.99 17.02 4.82
N GLY A 88 0.95 16.06 5.76
CA GLY A 88 0.45 16.23 7.15
C GLY A 88 1.46 16.78 8.17
N HIS A 89 1.03 17.18 9.37
CA HIS A 89 1.89 17.81 10.39
C HIS A 89 2.97 16.87 10.95
N MET A 90 4.17 16.90 10.35
CA MET A 90 5.28 15.99 10.70
C MET A 90 5.68 16.09 12.17
N ARG A 91 5.70 17.31 12.73
CA ARG A 91 6.03 17.55 14.15
C ARG A 91 5.07 16.88 15.12
N VAL A 92 3.82 16.64 14.74
CA VAL A 92 2.82 16.00 15.61
C VAL A 92 2.89 14.49 15.46
N TRP A 93 2.86 14.01 14.22
CA TRP A 93 2.80 12.57 13.98
C TRP A 93 4.11 11.85 14.30
N VAL A 94 5.27 12.45 13.98
CA VAL A 94 6.58 11.84 14.29
C VAL A 94 6.85 11.85 15.79
N THR A 95 6.43 12.89 16.52
CA THR A 95 6.60 12.91 17.99
C THR A 95 5.67 11.92 18.65
N LEU A 96 4.40 11.82 18.22
CA LEU A 96 3.47 10.83 18.76
C LEU A 96 3.96 9.39 18.54
N THR A 97 4.48 9.07 17.35
CA THR A 97 5.02 7.73 17.09
C THR A 97 6.34 7.48 17.82
N ALA A 98 7.20 8.49 17.97
CA ALA A 98 8.41 8.39 18.79
C ALA A 98 8.08 8.20 20.28
N LEU A 99 7.07 8.89 20.80
CA LEU A 99 6.58 8.72 22.17
C LEU A 99 5.98 7.32 22.37
N LEU A 100 5.15 6.85 21.43
CA LEU A 100 4.62 5.49 21.48
C LEU A 100 5.76 4.46 21.46
N ALA A 101 6.70 4.59 20.52
CA ALA A 101 7.82 3.67 20.39
C ALA A 101 8.73 3.68 21.65
N GLY A 102 9.09 4.86 22.14
CA GLY A 102 9.92 5.02 23.34
C GLY A 102 9.22 4.50 24.59
N SER A 103 7.93 4.81 24.77
CA SER A 103 7.16 4.30 25.91
C SER A 103 7.02 2.78 25.88
N ALA A 104 6.79 2.18 24.71
CA ALA A 104 6.76 0.73 24.55
C ALA A 104 8.11 0.08 24.90
N LEU A 105 9.22 0.67 24.46
CA LEU A 105 10.58 0.17 24.76
C LEU A 105 10.97 0.29 26.23
N LEU A 106 10.55 1.36 26.90
CA LEU A 106 10.96 1.64 28.29
C LEU A 106 10.13 0.88 29.31
N THR A 107 8.85 0.62 29.00
CA THR A 107 7.90 0.06 29.97
C THR A 107 7.62 -1.42 29.75
N ASP A 108 7.86 -1.94 28.54
CA ASP A 108 7.53 -3.32 28.12
C ASP A 108 6.07 -3.73 28.40
N LEU A 109 5.16 -2.76 28.54
CA LEU A 109 3.75 -3.03 28.76
C LEU A 109 3.16 -3.69 27.51
N ASN A 110 2.51 -4.85 27.69
CA ASN A 110 1.89 -5.61 26.60
C ASN A 110 0.97 -4.73 25.73
N LEU A 111 0.18 -3.86 26.36
CA LEU A 111 -0.69 -2.93 25.64
C LEU A 111 0.09 -1.97 24.72
N LEU A 112 1.20 -1.42 25.20
CA LEU A 112 2.04 -0.50 24.43
C LEU A 112 2.79 -1.22 23.30
N LEU A 113 3.25 -2.46 23.54
CA LEU A 113 3.87 -3.29 22.50
C LEU A 113 2.87 -3.65 21.39
N VAL A 114 1.66 -4.07 21.77
CA VAL A 114 0.60 -4.41 20.80
C VAL A 114 0.15 -3.19 20.00
N THR A 115 0.00 -2.03 20.65
CA THR A 115 -0.37 -0.79 19.96
C THR A 115 0.76 -0.26 19.06
N ALA A 116 2.02 -0.37 19.48
CA ALA A 116 3.18 -0.02 18.64
C ALA A 116 3.31 -0.96 17.42
N ALA A 117 3.10 -2.26 17.60
CA ALA A 117 3.06 -3.24 16.52
C ALA A 117 1.90 -2.94 15.54
N GLY A 118 0.70 -2.66 16.06
CA GLY A 118 -0.46 -2.30 15.25
C GLY A 118 -0.24 -1.00 14.46
N ALA A 119 0.31 0.04 15.11
CA ALA A 119 0.67 1.29 14.45
C ALA A 119 1.73 1.08 13.36
N SER A 120 2.72 0.21 13.61
CA SER A 120 3.75 -0.14 12.62
C SER A 120 3.14 -0.80 11.39
N ALA A 121 2.23 -1.76 11.59
CA ALA A 121 1.51 -2.43 10.52
C ALA A 121 0.66 -1.45 9.69
N VAL A 122 -0.15 -0.60 10.36
CA VAL A 122 -0.99 0.41 9.69
C VAL A 122 -0.15 1.35 8.86
N LEU A 123 0.89 1.94 9.46
CA LEU A 123 1.72 2.92 8.78
C LEU A 123 2.49 2.29 7.62
N ALA A 124 3.03 1.09 7.77
CA ALA A 124 3.74 0.39 6.70
C ALA A 124 2.81 0.04 5.53
N ALA A 125 1.60 -0.49 5.81
CA ALA A 125 0.63 -0.83 4.78
C ALA A 125 0.20 0.39 3.96
N VAL A 126 -0.14 1.50 4.62
CA VAL A 126 -0.53 2.73 3.94
C VAL A 126 0.65 3.35 3.20
N ASN A 127 1.84 3.37 3.82
CA ASN A 127 3.05 3.92 3.21
C ASN A 127 3.46 3.14 1.96
N ALA A 128 3.37 1.80 1.96
CA ALA A 128 3.65 0.95 0.81
C ALA A 128 2.84 1.34 -0.45
N VAL A 129 1.62 1.85 -0.26
CA VAL A 129 0.77 2.33 -1.35
C VAL A 129 1.06 3.79 -1.69
N MET A 130 1.17 4.66 -0.68
CA MET A 130 1.39 6.11 -0.88
C MET A 130 2.74 6.44 -1.51
N PHE A 131 3.73 5.57 -1.31
CA PHE A 131 5.07 5.73 -1.84
C PHE A 131 5.19 5.39 -3.33
N THR A 132 4.17 4.75 -3.92
CA THR A 132 4.13 4.44 -5.35
C THR A 132 3.93 5.68 -6.22
N LEU A 133 4.44 5.63 -7.45
CA LEU A 133 4.28 6.67 -8.46
C LEU A 133 3.29 6.27 -9.56
N PRO A 134 2.69 7.24 -10.28
CA PRO A 134 1.89 6.94 -11.46
C PRO A 134 2.75 6.28 -12.54
N ALA A 135 2.26 5.19 -13.13
CA ALA A 135 3.04 4.34 -14.02
C ALA A 135 2.33 4.07 -15.34
N ALA A 136 2.69 4.80 -16.40
CA ALA A 136 2.05 4.63 -17.71
C ALA A 136 2.41 3.31 -18.41
N SER A 137 3.61 2.76 -18.17
CA SER A 137 4.11 1.55 -18.82
C SER A 137 4.03 0.31 -17.92
N THR A 138 3.98 -0.87 -18.53
CA THR A 138 3.96 -2.15 -17.81
C THR A 138 5.18 -2.30 -16.89
N ARG A 139 6.38 -1.99 -17.41
CA ARG A 139 7.63 -2.07 -16.65
C ARG A 139 7.64 -1.09 -15.48
N ALA A 140 7.15 0.13 -15.67
CA ALA A 140 7.03 1.10 -14.58
C ALA A 140 6.07 0.57 -13.51
N SER A 141 4.92 0.02 -13.90
CA SER A 141 3.94 -0.49 -12.94
C SER A 141 4.47 -1.69 -12.16
N LEU A 142 5.20 -2.61 -12.80
CA LEU A 142 5.89 -3.72 -12.12
C LEU A 142 7.00 -3.24 -11.18
N ARG A 143 7.71 -2.16 -11.53
CA ARG A 143 8.69 -1.54 -10.62
C ARG A 143 8.00 -0.97 -9.38
N GLU A 144 6.91 -0.24 -9.56
CA GLU A 144 6.13 0.31 -8.43
C GLU A 144 5.55 -0.81 -7.56
N TYR A 145 5.12 -1.90 -8.18
CA TYR A 145 4.68 -3.11 -7.51
C TYR A 145 5.78 -3.71 -6.62
N GLY A 146 6.98 -3.92 -7.15
CA GLY A 146 8.12 -4.43 -6.37
C GLY A 146 8.49 -3.52 -5.21
N ILE A 147 8.50 -2.19 -5.40
CA ILE A 147 8.79 -1.22 -4.33
C ILE A 147 7.72 -1.27 -3.23
N SER A 148 6.44 -1.35 -3.63
CA SER A 148 5.33 -1.49 -2.69
C SER A 148 5.43 -2.78 -1.87
N LEU A 149 5.76 -3.90 -2.52
CA LEU A 149 5.96 -5.19 -1.87
C LEU A 149 7.13 -5.15 -0.88
N LEU A 150 8.26 -4.54 -1.24
CA LEU A 150 9.41 -4.38 -0.36
C LEU A 150 9.06 -3.59 0.91
N LEU A 151 8.34 -2.47 0.77
CA LEU A 151 7.88 -1.68 1.91
C LEU A 151 6.92 -2.49 2.79
N THR A 152 6.01 -3.24 2.18
CA THR A 152 5.05 -4.06 2.90
C THR A 152 5.73 -5.16 3.71
N VAL A 153 6.67 -5.89 3.10
CA VAL A 153 7.45 -6.94 3.78
C VAL A 153 8.32 -6.35 4.89
N SER A 154 8.92 -5.16 4.69
CA SER A 154 9.64 -4.48 5.77
C SER A 154 8.75 -4.14 6.97
N GLY A 155 7.49 -3.76 6.71
CA GLY A 155 6.49 -3.57 7.76
C GLY A 155 6.17 -4.84 8.51
N ALA A 156 5.97 -5.95 7.80
CA ALA A 156 5.72 -7.26 8.42
C ALA A 156 6.89 -7.70 9.33
N MET A 157 8.13 -7.50 8.89
CA MET A 157 9.32 -7.76 9.72
C MET A 157 9.35 -6.84 10.95
N GLY A 158 9.04 -5.56 10.79
CA GLY A 158 8.94 -4.62 11.91
C GLY A 158 7.89 -5.03 12.94
N VAL A 159 6.73 -5.51 12.49
CA VAL A 159 5.67 -6.04 13.36
C VAL A 159 6.14 -7.28 14.13
N ALA A 160 6.83 -8.20 13.46
CA ALA A 160 7.41 -9.39 14.09
C ALA A 160 8.43 -9.01 15.17
N ALA A 161 9.28 -8.02 14.89
CA ALA A 161 10.36 -7.60 15.76
C ALA A 161 9.90 -6.92 17.07
N TRP A 162 8.64 -6.47 17.13
CA TRP A 162 8.04 -6.04 18.40
C TRP A 162 7.84 -7.19 19.39
N ASN A 163 7.65 -8.42 18.88
CA ASN A 163 7.32 -9.62 19.66
C ASN A 163 6.18 -9.35 20.65
N ALA A 164 5.11 -8.74 20.16
CA ALA A 164 4.00 -8.28 20.98
C ALA A 164 3.01 -9.42 21.26
N PRO A 165 2.58 -9.63 22.52
CA PRO A 165 1.62 -10.67 22.86
C PRO A 165 0.20 -10.22 22.48
N ALA A 166 -0.16 -10.39 21.20
CA ALA A 166 -1.45 -9.99 20.66
C ALA A 166 -2.34 -11.21 20.35
N GLN A 167 -3.64 -11.09 20.61
CA GLN A 167 -4.60 -12.05 20.06
C GLN A 167 -4.74 -11.81 18.55
N ILE A 168 -4.24 -12.77 17.76
CA ILE A 168 -4.03 -12.65 16.30
C ILE A 168 -5.27 -12.17 15.55
N GLN A 169 -6.45 -12.74 15.87
CA GLN A 169 -7.69 -12.44 15.17
C GLN A 169 -8.16 -10.99 15.39
N ILE A 170 -8.15 -10.53 16.66
CA ILE A 170 -8.54 -9.15 17.00
C ILE A 170 -7.51 -8.16 16.45
N PHE A 171 -6.22 -8.46 16.63
CA PHE A 171 -5.13 -7.62 16.15
C PHE A 171 -5.20 -7.41 14.63
N SER A 172 -5.34 -8.50 13.87
CA SER A 172 -5.41 -8.44 12.41
C SER A 172 -6.66 -7.71 11.94
N GLY A 173 -7.81 -7.96 12.57
CA GLY A 173 -9.07 -7.29 12.25
C GLY A 173 -9.02 -5.78 12.49
N LEU A 174 -8.56 -5.35 13.67
CA LEU A 174 -8.43 -3.93 14.03
C LEU A 174 -7.38 -3.22 13.16
N THR A 175 -6.24 -3.85 12.92
CA THR A 175 -5.18 -3.27 12.08
C THR A 175 -5.64 -3.12 10.63
N LEU A 176 -6.36 -4.10 10.09
CA LEU A 176 -6.96 -4.00 8.76
C LEU A 176 -7.97 -2.86 8.69
N ALA A 177 -8.91 -2.79 9.64
CA ALA A 177 -9.91 -1.73 9.71
C ALA A 177 -9.27 -0.33 9.82
N ALA A 178 -8.27 -0.18 10.70
CA ALA A 178 -7.53 1.06 10.87
C ALA A 178 -6.74 1.45 9.60
N SER A 179 -6.08 0.49 8.94
CA SER A 179 -5.35 0.72 7.69
C SER A 179 -6.26 1.22 6.58
N VAL A 180 -7.43 0.60 6.43
CA VAL A 180 -8.45 1.02 5.46
C VAL A 180 -8.98 2.40 5.81
N ALA A 181 -9.33 2.67 7.06
CA ALA A 181 -9.83 3.96 7.50
C ALA A 181 -8.82 5.09 7.23
N VAL A 182 -7.55 4.88 7.58
CA VAL A 182 -6.47 5.84 7.31
C VAL A 182 -6.25 6.01 5.80
N GLY A 183 -6.23 4.90 5.04
CA GLY A 183 -6.12 4.94 3.58
C GLY A 183 -7.24 5.74 2.92
N LEU A 184 -8.50 5.48 3.30
CA LEU A 184 -9.69 6.20 2.84
C LEU A 184 -9.64 7.68 3.22
N ALA A 185 -9.26 8.02 4.46
CA ALA A 185 -9.14 9.40 4.91
C ALA A 185 -8.07 10.16 4.12
N ILE A 186 -6.92 9.54 3.85
CA ILE A 186 -5.87 10.15 3.04
C ILE A 186 -6.34 10.33 1.59
N MET A 187 -6.91 9.31 0.98
CA MET A 187 -7.30 9.33 -0.43
C MET A 187 -8.46 10.27 -0.72
N SER A 188 -9.45 10.35 0.18
CA SER A 188 -10.51 11.36 0.10
C SER A 188 -9.92 12.77 0.19
N SER A 189 -8.95 12.97 1.07
CA SER A 189 -8.28 14.25 1.25
C SER A 189 -7.40 14.64 0.04
N LEU A 190 -6.86 13.68 -0.72
CA LEU A 190 -6.05 13.90 -1.93
C LEU A 190 -6.88 14.45 -3.11
N GLY A 191 -8.13 14.85 -2.89
CA GLY A 191 -8.98 15.54 -3.84
C GLY A 191 -9.46 14.65 -5.00
N ALA A 192 -9.39 13.33 -4.84
CA ALA A 192 -10.15 12.39 -5.66
C ALA A 192 -11.62 12.46 -5.23
N GLY A 193 -12.27 13.61 -5.43
CA GLY A 193 -13.68 13.78 -5.08
C GLY A 193 -14.53 12.71 -5.77
N LEU A 194 -15.50 12.14 -5.05
CA LEU A 194 -16.44 11.17 -5.62
C LEU A 194 -17.19 11.72 -6.86
N HIS A 195 -17.36 13.05 -6.90
CA HIS A 195 -17.98 13.80 -8.00
C HIS A 195 -17.20 13.77 -9.33
N GLY A 196 -15.93 13.37 -9.30
CA GLY A 196 -15.12 13.20 -10.50
C GLY A 196 -15.18 11.80 -11.12
N LEU A 197 -15.80 10.82 -10.43
CA LEU A 197 -15.89 9.47 -10.97
C LEU A 197 -16.83 9.40 -12.16
N THR A 198 -16.30 9.03 -13.32
CA THR A 198 -17.17 8.59 -14.42
C THR A 198 -17.96 7.35 -13.97
N ARG A 199 -19.21 7.20 -14.44
CA ARG A 199 -20.08 6.06 -14.09
C ARG A 199 -19.35 4.71 -14.23
N GLN A 200 -18.50 4.57 -15.24
CA GLN A 200 -17.72 3.35 -15.48
C GLN A 200 -16.70 3.05 -14.37
N HIS A 201 -15.94 4.03 -13.91
CA HIS A 201 -14.96 3.82 -12.84
C HIS A 201 -15.63 3.60 -11.48
N LEU A 202 -16.81 4.20 -11.26
CA LEU A 202 -17.61 3.94 -10.06
C LEU A 202 -18.09 2.49 -10.00
N TRP A 203 -18.55 1.93 -11.12
CA TRP A 203 -18.93 0.51 -11.18
C TRP A 203 -17.74 -0.43 -10.92
N ILE A 204 -16.53 -0.07 -11.35
CA ILE A 204 -15.32 -0.85 -11.04
C ILE A 204 -15.02 -0.79 -9.54
N LEU A 205 -15.06 0.42 -8.95
CA LEU A 205 -14.82 0.61 -7.52
C LEU A 205 -15.83 -0.20 -6.68
N VAL A 206 -17.12 -0.08 -7.01
CA VAL A 206 -18.20 -0.84 -6.36
C VAL A 206 -18.01 -2.35 -6.60
N GLY A 207 -17.71 -2.78 -7.82
CA GLY A 207 -17.48 -4.19 -8.14
C GLY A 207 -16.34 -4.79 -7.34
N VAL A 208 -15.19 -4.10 -7.24
CA VAL A 208 -14.06 -4.56 -6.43
C VAL A 208 -14.39 -4.52 -4.94
N ALA A 209 -15.13 -3.51 -4.47
CA ALA A 209 -15.61 -3.46 -3.08
C ALA A 209 -16.55 -4.62 -2.76
N VAL A 210 -17.48 -4.94 -3.65
CA VAL A 210 -18.38 -6.09 -3.52
C VAL A 210 -17.59 -7.39 -3.51
N VAL A 211 -16.61 -7.57 -4.41
CA VAL A 211 -15.74 -8.76 -4.41
C VAL A 211 -14.92 -8.85 -3.12
N ALA A 212 -14.44 -7.72 -2.57
CA ALA A 212 -13.72 -7.68 -1.31
C ALA A 212 -14.61 -8.09 -0.13
N VAL A 213 -15.83 -7.54 -0.06
CA VAL A 213 -16.83 -7.91 0.95
C VAL A 213 -17.22 -9.37 0.78
N LEU A 214 -17.47 -9.83 -0.44
CA LEU A 214 -17.79 -11.22 -0.72
C LEU A 214 -16.65 -12.12 -0.29
N LEU A 215 -15.40 -11.88 -0.64
CA LEU A 215 -14.29 -12.71 -0.18
C LEU A 215 -14.17 -12.73 1.35
N PHE A 216 -14.41 -11.60 2.02
CA PHE A 216 -14.37 -11.48 3.48
C PHE A 216 -15.51 -12.22 4.17
N VAL A 217 -16.73 -11.97 3.72
CA VAL A 217 -17.95 -12.55 4.26
C VAL A 217 -18.06 -14.02 3.88
N TYR A 218 -17.81 -14.37 2.61
CA TYR A 218 -17.82 -15.75 2.12
C TYR A 218 -16.74 -16.60 2.78
N GLY A 219 -15.54 -16.05 3.02
CA GLY A 219 -14.51 -16.74 3.78
C GLY A 219 -14.97 -17.10 5.20
N GLY A 220 -15.74 -16.22 5.85
CA GLY A 220 -16.37 -16.49 7.15
C GLY A 220 -17.55 -17.46 7.06
N ILE A 221 -18.46 -17.26 6.11
CA ILE A 221 -19.67 -18.08 5.92
C ILE A 221 -19.32 -19.51 5.50
N VAL A 222 -18.36 -19.71 4.61
CA VAL A 222 -17.92 -21.06 4.23
C VAL A 222 -17.28 -21.78 5.41
N ARG A 223 -16.52 -21.08 6.25
CA ARG A 223 -15.93 -21.69 7.46
C ARG A 223 -16.99 -22.06 8.51
N LEU A 224 -18.02 -21.23 8.66
CA LEU A 224 -19.08 -21.45 9.66
C LEU A 224 -20.15 -22.43 9.16
N TYR A 225 -20.66 -22.22 7.94
CA TYR A 225 -21.84 -22.88 7.37
C TYR A 225 -21.56 -23.70 6.11
N GLY A 226 -20.31 -23.79 5.64
CA GLY A 226 -19.97 -24.58 4.46
C GLY A 226 -20.30 -26.06 4.65
N SER A 227 -20.66 -26.73 3.55
CA SER A 227 -20.89 -28.18 3.56
C SER A 227 -19.61 -28.91 4.00
N PRO A 228 -19.72 -30.01 4.76
CA PRO A 228 -18.55 -30.75 5.26
C PRO A 228 -17.55 -31.11 4.15
N GLY A 229 -18.03 -31.59 2.99
CA GLY A 229 -17.15 -31.95 1.87
C GLY A 229 -16.42 -30.77 1.23
N LEU A 230 -16.99 -29.55 1.23
CA LEU A 230 -16.27 -28.37 0.73
C LEU A 230 -15.17 -27.93 1.71
N LYS A 231 -15.43 -28.06 3.02
CA LYS A 231 -14.44 -27.78 4.07
C LYS A 231 -13.28 -28.78 3.99
N GLU A 232 -13.59 -30.07 3.85
CA GLU A 232 -12.60 -31.14 3.69
C GLU A 232 -11.74 -30.95 2.44
N LEU A 233 -12.34 -30.68 1.27
CA LEU A 233 -11.59 -30.38 0.05
C LEU A 233 -10.65 -29.17 0.20
N LEU A 234 -11.11 -28.11 0.88
CA LEU A 234 -10.29 -26.92 1.15
C LEU A 234 -9.14 -27.24 2.10
N ASP A 235 -9.42 -27.95 3.19
CA ASP A 235 -8.42 -28.33 4.19
C ASP A 235 -7.38 -29.29 3.59
N ASP A 236 -7.81 -30.29 2.81
CA ASP A 236 -6.94 -31.21 2.10
C ASP A 236 -6.04 -30.47 1.10
N SER A 237 -6.61 -29.51 0.35
CA SER A 237 -5.83 -28.68 -0.57
C SER A 237 -4.79 -27.83 0.16
N ILE A 238 -5.14 -27.25 1.31
CA ILE A 238 -4.24 -26.46 2.16
C ILE A 238 -3.12 -27.35 2.71
N ILE A 239 -3.45 -28.55 3.19
CA ILE A 239 -2.50 -29.54 3.72
C ILE A 239 -1.55 -29.97 2.60
N TRP A 240 -2.07 -30.32 1.43
CA TRP A 240 -1.28 -30.74 0.29
C TRP A 240 -0.29 -29.65 -0.14
N LEU A 241 -0.76 -28.41 -0.28
CA LEU A 241 0.07 -27.25 -0.62
C LEU A 241 1.15 -27.00 0.42
N ARG A 242 0.82 -27.13 1.71
CA ARG A 242 1.79 -26.96 2.81
C ARG A 242 2.87 -28.05 2.77
N GLN A 243 2.49 -29.30 2.50
CA GLN A 243 3.42 -30.44 2.47
C GLN A 243 4.31 -30.46 1.23
N HIS A 244 3.80 -30.06 0.06
CA HIS A 244 4.54 -30.16 -1.21
C HIS A 244 5.24 -28.86 -1.62
N ILE A 245 4.61 -27.72 -1.37
CA ILE A 245 5.02 -26.42 -1.92
C ILE A 245 5.43 -25.45 -0.80
N GLY A 246 5.18 -25.81 0.47
CA GLY A 246 5.65 -25.08 1.65
C GLY A 246 4.91 -23.76 1.93
N GLY A 247 3.90 -23.40 1.14
CA GLY A 247 3.15 -22.15 1.27
C GLY A 247 1.81 -22.20 0.54
N VAL A 248 0.83 -21.43 1.02
CA VAL A 248 -0.51 -21.38 0.44
C VAL A 248 -0.78 -19.97 -0.09
N PRO A 249 -1.07 -19.80 -1.40
CA PRO A 249 -1.44 -18.51 -1.93
C PRO A 249 -2.69 -17.96 -1.24
N ARG A 250 -2.67 -16.68 -0.89
CA ARG A 250 -3.71 -16.03 -0.12
C ARG A 250 -4.68 -15.35 -1.09
N PRO A 251 -5.96 -15.77 -1.13
CA PRO A 251 -6.90 -15.27 -2.14
C PRO A 251 -7.06 -13.75 -2.14
N PHE A 252 -7.06 -13.11 -0.98
CA PHE A 252 -7.15 -11.64 -0.88
C PHE A 252 -5.98 -10.92 -1.52
N GLU A 253 -4.76 -11.44 -1.34
CA GLU A 253 -3.56 -10.85 -1.91
C GLU A 253 -3.57 -11.01 -3.44
N VAL A 254 -3.91 -12.22 -3.92
CA VAL A 254 -3.94 -12.58 -5.34
C VAL A 254 -5.02 -11.83 -6.12
N LEU A 255 -6.26 -11.77 -5.59
CA LEU A 255 -7.43 -11.31 -6.34
C LEU A 255 -7.65 -9.80 -6.22
N ILE A 256 -7.21 -9.19 -5.11
CA ILE A 256 -7.53 -7.79 -4.78
C ILE A 256 -6.26 -6.99 -4.57
N GLY A 257 -5.45 -7.37 -3.58
CA GLY A 257 -4.32 -6.56 -3.12
C GLY A 257 -3.30 -6.24 -4.21
N PHE A 258 -2.68 -7.27 -4.77
CA PHE A 258 -1.63 -7.12 -5.77
C PHE A 258 -2.13 -6.58 -7.11
N PRO A 259 -3.28 -7.04 -7.65
CA PRO A 259 -3.84 -6.44 -8.86
C PRO A 259 -4.13 -4.95 -8.70
N ALA A 260 -4.61 -4.52 -7.52
CA ALA A 260 -4.90 -3.13 -7.24
C ALA A 260 -3.65 -2.22 -7.25
N ILE A 261 -2.47 -2.72 -6.88
CA ILE A 261 -1.22 -1.95 -6.97
C ILE A 261 -0.87 -1.68 -8.44
N ILE A 262 -0.89 -2.72 -9.27
CA ILE A 262 -0.52 -2.63 -10.70
C ILE A 262 -1.54 -1.76 -11.45
N PHE A 263 -2.83 -2.07 -11.27
CA PHE A 263 -3.90 -1.35 -11.94
C PHE A 263 -4.03 0.08 -11.40
N GLY A 264 -3.97 0.30 -10.09
CA GLY A 264 -4.07 1.61 -9.46
C GLY A 264 -2.94 2.57 -9.86
N THR A 265 -1.69 2.11 -9.87
CA THR A 265 -0.54 2.92 -10.35
C THR A 265 -0.67 3.26 -11.83
N SER A 266 -1.19 2.34 -12.64
CA SER A 266 -1.47 2.57 -14.05
C SER A 266 -2.59 3.59 -14.25
N LEU A 267 -3.69 3.46 -13.51
CA LEU A 267 -4.84 4.35 -13.61
C LEU A 267 -4.49 5.77 -13.14
N ARG A 268 -3.66 5.91 -12.09
CA ARG A 268 -3.14 7.19 -11.58
C ARG A 268 -2.36 8.01 -12.61
N SER A 269 -1.79 7.37 -13.63
CA SER A 269 -1.10 8.07 -14.72
C SER A 269 -2.03 8.86 -15.65
N ARG A 270 -3.33 8.55 -15.63
CA ARG A 270 -4.36 9.17 -16.48
C ARG A 270 -5.47 9.85 -15.67
N TYR A 271 -5.88 9.24 -14.56
CA TYR A 271 -7.05 9.66 -13.79
C TYR A 271 -6.73 9.74 -12.29
N ARG A 272 -7.21 10.80 -11.64
CA ARG A 272 -7.08 10.98 -10.18
C ARG A 272 -7.83 9.90 -9.38
N GLU A 273 -8.87 9.33 -9.98
CA GLU A 273 -9.68 8.24 -9.44
C GLU A 273 -8.87 6.96 -9.18
N GLY A 274 -7.68 6.81 -9.79
CA GLY A 274 -6.78 5.70 -9.50
C GLY A 274 -6.38 5.57 -8.03
N TRP A 275 -6.48 6.66 -7.25
CA TRP A 275 -6.32 6.59 -5.80
C TRP A 275 -7.37 5.72 -5.11
N TRP A 276 -8.62 5.68 -5.60
CA TRP A 276 -9.66 4.81 -5.02
C TRP A 276 -9.36 3.32 -5.20
N VAL A 277 -8.79 2.95 -6.35
CA VAL A 277 -8.31 1.58 -6.58
C VAL A 277 -7.18 1.23 -5.60
N CYS A 278 -6.32 2.19 -5.29
CA CYS A 278 -5.24 2.00 -4.33
C CYS A 278 -5.72 1.70 -2.88
N VAL A 279 -6.98 1.99 -2.51
CA VAL A 279 -7.54 1.55 -1.20
C VAL A 279 -7.48 0.02 -1.08
N PHE A 280 -7.79 -0.69 -2.17
CA PHE A 280 -7.74 -2.15 -2.20
C PHE A 280 -6.31 -2.69 -2.11
N ALA A 281 -5.34 -1.93 -2.60
CA ALA A 281 -3.94 -2.25 -2.36
C ALA A 281 -3.61 -2.14 -0.86
N VAL A 282 -4.12 -1.12 -0.15
CA VAL A 282 -3.92 -0.96 1.30
C VAL A 282 -4.45 -2.19 2.04
N LEU A 283 -5.64 -2.69 1.67
CA LEU A 283 -6.19 -3.94 2.22
C LEU A 283 -5.20 -5.12 2.08
N GLY A 284 -4.69 -5.35 0.87
CA GLY A 284 -3.73 -6.43 0.63
C GLY A 284 -2.43 -6.26 1.42
N THR A 285 -1.89 -5.05 1.46
CA THR A 285 -0.66 -4.77 2.20
C THR A 285 -0.86 -4.89 3.72
N ALA A 286 -2.04 -4.53 4.24
CA ALA A 286 -2.36 -4.67 5.66
C ALA A 286 -2.35 -6.13 6.10
N VAL A 287 -2.96 -7.02 5.31
CA VAL A 287 -2.92 -8.47 5.55
C VAL A 287 -1.48 -8.99 5.64
N ILE A 288 -0.60 -8.55 4.74
CA ILE A 288 0.82 -8.95 4.75
C ILE A 288 1.52 -8.41 6.00
N THR A 289 1.33 -7.13 6.34
CA THR A 289 2.00 -6.52 7.51
C THR A 289 1.62 -7.16 8.84
N THR A 290 0.41 -7.73 8.97
CA THR A 290 -0.01 -8.42 10.21
C THR A 290 0.36 -9.90 10.24
N SER A 291 0.95 -10.44 9.18
CA SER A 291 1.11 -11.90 9.03
C SER A 291 2.18 -12.52 9.90
N LEU A 292 3.15 -11.74 10.35
CA LEU A 292 4.25 -12.19 11.21
C LEU A 292 4.05 -11.80 12.67
N ILE A 293 2.83 -11.39 13.06
CA ILE A 293 2.51 -11.16 14.49
C ILE A 293 2.44 -12.47 15.28
N ASP A 294 2.12 -13.58 14.61
CA ASP A 294 2.05 -14.89 15.23
C ASP A 294 3.47 -15.46 15.42
N PRO A 295 3.94 -15.65 16.66
CA PRO A 295 5.27 -16.21 16.91
C PRO A 295 5.39 -17.68 16.48
N GLY A 296 4.27 -18.40 16.31
CA GLY A 296 4.24 -19.76 15.78
C GLY A 296 4.26 -19.84 14.25
N ALA A 297 4.17 -18.71 13.55
CA ALA A 297 4.19 -18.70 12.10
C ALA A 297 5.60 -18.93 11.56
N TYR A 298 5.78 -20.02 10.82
CA TYR A 298 7.04 -20.32 10.13
C TYR A 298 7.38 -19.21 9.11
N PRO A 299 8.54 -18.53 9.22
CA PRO A 299 8.92 -17.45 8.30
C PRO A 299 8.99 -17.88 6.84
N SER A 300 9.43 -19.11 6.58
CA SER A 300 9.47 -19.70 5.23
C SER A 300 8.07 -19.84 4.64
N TYR A 301 7.10 -20.30 5.44
CA TYR A 301 5.70 -20.41 5.01
C TYR A 301 5.13 -19.04 4.64
N PHE A 302 5.39 -18.01 5.45
CA PHE A 302 5.01 -16.64 5.12
C PHE A 302 5.65 -16.17 3.81
N ALA A 303 6.98 -16.32 3.68
CA ALA A 303 7.72 -15.86 2.51
C ALA A 303 7.22 -16.53 1.22
N LEU A 304 7.04 -17.85 1.23
CA LEU A 304 6.53 -18.61 0.08
C LEU A 304 5.07 -18.25 -0.23
N SER A 305 4.20 -18.17 0.79
CA SER A 305 2.80 -17.80 0.60
C SER A 305 2.66 -16.40 -0.03
N THR A 306 3.43 -15.42 0.45
CA THR A 306 3.45 -14.06 -0.11
C THR A 306 4.07 -14.04 -1.50
N LEU A 307 5.13 -14.81 -1.75
CA LEU A 307 5.76 -14.92 -3.07
C LEU A 307 4.79 -15.52 -4.10
N TYR A 308 4.14 -16.64 -3.79
CA TYR A 308 3.17 -17.27 -4.69
C TYR A 308 1.98 -16.34 -4.94
N SER A 309 1.50 -15.69 -3.90
CA SER A 309 0.42 -14.71 -4.02
C SER A 309 0.83 -13.55 -4.94
N ALA A 310 2.07 -13.07 -4.79
CA ALA A 310 2.64 -12.00 -5.59
C ALA A 310 2.73 -12.39 -7.07
N VAL A 311 3.30 -13.57 -7.35
CA VAL A 311 3.43 -14.10 -8.71
C VAL A 311 2.06 -14.31 -9.37
N LEU A 312 1.07 -14.82 -8.65
CA LEU A 312 -0.29 -15.03 -9.17
C LEU A 312 -1.09 -13.73 -9.31
N GLY A 313 -0.85 -12.73 -8.47
CA GLY A 313 -1.52 -11.43 -8.54
C GLY A 313 -1.04 -10.56 -9.72
N VAL A 314 0.21 -10.70 -10.15
CA VAL A 314 0.78 -9.98 -11.30
C VAL A 314 -0.02 -10.18 -12.59
N PRO A 315 -0.29 -11.41 -13.09
CA PRO A 315 -1.02 -11.60 -14.34
C PRO A 315 -2.43 -11.04 -14.28
N ILE A 316 -3.11 -11.13 -13.13
CA ILE A 316 -4.45 -10.53 -12.93
C ILE A 316 -4.36 -9.01 -13.03
N GLY A 317 -3.40 -8.37 -12.34
CA GLY A 317 -3.18 -6.93 -12.43
C GLY A 317 -2.84 -6.45 -13.84
N LEU A 318 -2.01 -7.21 -14.56
CA LEU A 318 -1.67 -6.92 -15.96
C LEU A 318 -2.86 -7.10 -16.90
N LEU A 319 -3.72 -8.09 -16.66
CA LEU A 319 -4.94 -8.30 -17.41
C LEU A 319 -5.93 -7.16 -17.20
N LEU A 320 -6.17 -6.73 -15.96
CA LEU A 320 -6.98 -5.54 -15.65
C LEU A 320 -6.42 -4.31 -16.36
N ARG A 321 -5.11 -4.07 -16.25
CA ARG A 321 -4.45 -2.97 -16.96
C ARG A 321 -4.71 -3.07 -18.47
N ARG A 322 -4.55 -4.24 -19.08
CA ARG A 322 -4.75 -4.42 -20.54
C ARG A 322 -6.20 -4.15 -20.94
N VAL A 323 -7.17 -4.67 -20.19
CA VAL A 323 -8.60 -4.54 -20.51
C VAL A 323 -9.09 -3.10 -20.39
N PHE A 324 -8.67 -2.38 -19.35
CA PHE A 324 -9.17 -1.05 -19.03
C PHE A 324 -8.33 0.11 -19.59
N MET A 325 -7.03 -0.08 -19.84
CA MET A 325 -6.15 0.98 -20.36
C MET A 325 -5.95 0.92 -21.88
N SER A 326 -6.31 -0.19 -22.54
CA SER A 326 -6.22 -0.29 -24.00
C SER A 326 -7.22 0.64 -24.67
N GLN A 327 -6.73 1.44 -25.63
CA GLN A 327 -7.59 2.27 -26.44
C GLN A 327 -8.23 1.38 -27.52
N ARG A 328 -9.51 1.05 -27.33
CA ARG A 328 -10.22 0.07 -28.17
C ARG A 328 -10.53 0.54 -29.61
N SER A 329 -10.30 1.80 -29.97
CA SER A 329 -10.61 2.28 -31.33
C SER A 329 -9.50 3.15 -31.94
N ALA A 330 -9.27 2.96 -33.24
CA ALA A 330 -8.34 3.76 -34.04
C ALA A 330 -8.68 5.27 -34.03
N ARG A 331 -9.94 5.62 -33.77
CA ARG A 331 -10.44 6.99 -33.62
C ARG A 331 -10.07 7.58 -32.24
N ALA A 332 -10.08 6.77 -31.18
CA ALA A 332 -9.59 7.16 -29.85
C ALA A 332 -8.06 7.27 -29.78
N ALA A 333 -7.33 6.49 -30.59
CA ALA A 333 -5.87 6.61 -30.74
C ALA A 333 -5.43 7.91 -31.44
N ARG A 334 -6.32 8.51 -32.24
CA ARG A 334 -6.12 9.82 -32.89
C ARG A 334 -6.64 11.00 -32.07
N ALA A 335 -7.38 10.75 -30.98
CA ALA A 335 -7.76 11.80 -30.05
C ALA A 335 -6.48 12.28 -29.34
N VAL A 336 -6.30 13.60 -29.24
CA VAL A 336 -5.16 14.20 -28.52
C VAL A 336 -5.09 13.55 -27.13
N ALA A 337 -4.00 12.83 -26.87
CA ALA A 337 -3.82 12.15 -25.61
C ALA A 337 -3.99 13.17 -24.47
N PRO A 338 -4.86 12.92 -23.48
CA PRO A 338 -4.93 13.81 -22.33
C PRO A 338 -3.53 13.90 -21.72
N PRO A 339 -3.11 15.10 -21.27
CA PRO A 339 -1.78 15.29 -20.70
C PRO A 339 -1.54 14.26 -19.60
N SER A 340 -0.39 13.59 -19.66
CA SER A 340 -0.02 12.60 -18.65
C SER A 340 0.05 13.29 -17.30
N ARG A 341 -0.69 12.77 -16.33
CA ARG A 341 -0.67 13.34 -14.97
C ARG A 341 0.71 13.11 -14.37
N VAL A 342 1.38 14.20 -14.01
CA VAL A 342 2.69 14.15 -13.35
C VAL A 342 2.47 14.36 -11.85
N GLU A 343 2.65 13.31 -11.07
CA GLU A 343 2.71 13.44 -9.62
C GLU A 343 4.14 13.75 -9.16
N PRO A 344 4.32 14.48 -8.05
CA PRO A 344 5.64 14.79 -7.52
C PRO A 344 6.39 13.52 -7.08
N GLY A 345 7.72 13.56 -7.15
CA GLY A 345 8.62 12.44 -6.82
C GLY A 345 8.38 11.88 -5.41
N ARG A 346 8.82 10.65 -5.11
CA ARG A 346 8.42 9.89 -3.91
C ARG A 346 8.61 10.62 -2.59
N PHE A 347 9.68 11.39 -2.50
CA PHE A 347 10.03 12.15 -1.31
C PHE A 347 9.51 13.58 -1.34
N SER A 348 8.73 13.96 -2.35
CA SER A 348 8.02 15.22 -2.40
C SER A 348 6.57 15.04 -1.92
N PRO A 349 5.98 16.05 -1.28
CA PRO A 349 4.60 15.96 -0.80
C PRO A 349 3.63 15.92 -1.98
N LEU A 350 2.56 15.13 -1.85
CA LEU A 350 1.44 15.07 -2.80
C LEU A 350 0.50 16.27 -2.69
N LYS A 351 0.57 17.00 -1.57
CA LYS A 351 -0.25 18.17 -1.26
C LYS A 351 0.59 19.37 -0.93
#